data_AF-A0A4R1M113-F1
#
_entry.id   AF-A0A4R1M113-F1
#
_cell.length_a   1.000
_cell.length_b   1.000
_cell.length_c   1.000
_cell.angle_alpha   90.00
_cell.angle_beta   90.00
_cell.angle_gamma   90.00
#
_symmetry.space_group_name_H-M   'P 1'
#
loop_
_entity.id
_entity.type
_entity.pdbx_description
1 polymer ?
#
loop_
_entity_poly.entity_id
_entity_poly.type
_entity_poly.pdbx_seq_one_letter_code
_entity_poly.pdbx_strand_id
1 'polypeptide(L)'
;MKLKIVNSAVSILKYYLHNFPIWELFINFDKRINLRIISKKTLRDFWEKHSDSKQQLLSWYQESSKSNWETPNDIKKEYPSASVLLKNRIVFNIKGNTYRLIVKINYEHKIIWIRFIGTHSEYNKIDANKI
;
A
#
# COMPACT_ATOMS: atom_id res chain seq x y z
N MET A 1 0.98 -35.70 -38.59
CA MET A 1 1.13 -34.23 -38.70
C MET A 1 0.84 -33.53 -37.36
N LYS A 2 1.71 -33.72 -36.35
CA LYS A 2 1.63 -33.03 -35.03
C LYS A 2 3.00 -32.53 -34.51
N LEU A 3 4.06 -32.65 -35.32
CA LEU A 3 5.43 -32.27 -34.93
C LEU A 3 5.90 -30.89 -35.45
N LYS A 4 5.08 -30.15 -36.22
CA LYS A 4 5.49 -28.83 -36.76
C LYS A 4 5.13 -27.63 -35.86
N ILE A 5 4.21 -27.77 -34.91
CA ILE A 5 3.74 -26.62 -34.09
C ILE A 5 4.62 -26.42 -32.85
N VAL A 6 5.19 -27.48 -32.28
CA VAL A 6 6.01 -27.40 -31.04
C VAL A 6 7.37 -26.70 -31.28
N ASN A 7 7.90 -26.78 -32.49
CA ASN A 7 9.20 -26.20 -32.86
C ASN A 7 9.16 -24.68 -33.09
N SER A 8 7.98 -24.07 -33.23
CA SER A 8 7.85 -22.63 -33.42
C SER A 8 8.00 -21.87 -32.10
N ALA A 9 7.34 -22.31 -31.03
CA ALA A 9 7.42 -21.66 -29.71
C ALA A 9 8.83 -21.74 -29.10
N VAL A 10 9.51 -22.88 -29.25
CA VAL A 10 10.88 -23.08 -28.75
C VAL A 10 11.89 -22.21 -29.51
N SER A 11 11.69 -22.02 -30.82
CA SER A 11 12.54 -21.16 -31.64
C SER A 11 12.35 -19.67 -31.33
N ILE A 12 11.11 -19.26 -31.05
CA ILE A 12 10.78 -17.90 -30.62
C ILE A 12 11.42 -17.60 -29.25
N LEU A 13 11.29 -18.51 -28.28
CA LEU A 13 11.94 -18.38 -26.96
C LEU A 13 13.46 -18.26 -27.07
N LYS A 14 14.10 -19.06 -27.92
CA LYS A 14 15.55 -18.97 -28.18
C LYS A 14 15.96 -17.65 -28.83
N TYR A 15 15.15 -17.09 -29.73
CA TYR A 15 15.42 -15.79 -30.35
C TYR A 15 15.42 -14.64 -29.33
N TYR A 16 14.48 -14.64 -28.39
CA TYR A 16 14.42 -13.64 -27.32
C TYR A 16 15.55 -13.78 -26.31
N LEU A 17 15.96 -15.02 -25.97
CA LEU A 17 17.07 -15.27 -25.04
C LEU A 17 18.44 -14.82 -25.59
N HIS A 18 18.58 -14.70 -26.91
CA HIS A 18 19.87 -14.41 -27.55
C HIS A 18 20.00 -12.96 -28.04
N ASN A 19 18.90 -12.30 -28.42
CA ASN A 19 18.93 -10.96 -29.05
C ASN A 19 18.45 -9.83 -28.13
N PHE A 20 17.84 -10.14 -27.00
CA PHE A 20 17.47 -9.15 -26.00
C PHE A 20 18.32 -9.36 -24.75
N PRO A 21 18.99 -8.30 -24.24
CA PRO A 21 19.64 -8.41 -22.96
C PRO A 21 18.58 -8.73 -21.90
N ILE A 22 18.79 -9.77 -21.08
CA ILE A 22 17.82 -10.22 -20.06
C ILE A 22 17.45 -9.05 -19.12
N TRP A 23 18.37 -8.11 -18.91
CA TRP A 23 18.13 -6.87 -18.16
C TRP A 23 17.07 -5.93 -18.77
N GLU A 24 16.79 -5.95 -20.08
CA GLU A 24 15.66 -5.18 -20.65
C GLU A 24 14.28 -5.80 -20.33
N LEU A 25 14.22 -7.11 -20.10
CA LEU A 25 13.03 -7.78 -19.55
C LEU A 25 12.84 -7.43 -18.06
N PHE A 26 13.92 -7.14 -17.33
CA PHE A 26 13.86 -6.67 -15.95
C PHE A 26 13.53 -5.17 -15.83
N ILE A 27 13.89 -4.35 -16.82
CA ILE A 27 13.61 -2.89 -16.81
C ILE A 27 12.12 -2.58 -17.05
N ASN A 28 11.37 -3.47 -17.72
CA ASN A 28 9.97 -3.24 -18.07
C ASN A 28 8.94 -4.05 -17.25
N PHE A 29 9.37 -4.81 -16.25
CA PHE A 29 8.51 -5.63 -15.38
C PHE A 29 8.51 -5.19 -13.92
N ASP A 30 8.66 -3.88 -13.66
CA ASP A 30 8.33 -3.29 -12.37
C ASP A 30 7.23 -2.22 -12.53
N LYS A 31 6.10 -2.63 -13.12
CA LYS A 31 4.81 -2.01 -12.81
C LYS A 31 4.30 -2.59 -11.49
N ARG A 32 5.06 -2.49 -10.39
CA ARG A 32 4.46 -2.71 -9.07
C ARG A 32 3.29 -1.76 -8.94
N ILE A 33 2.07 -2.30 -8.88
CA ILE A 33 0.87 -1.51 -8.61
C ILE A 33 0.97 -1.06 -7.16
N ASN A 34 1.57 0.11 -6.99
CA ASN A 34 1.69 0.79 -5.71
C ASN A 34 0.31 1.21 -5.20
N LEU A 35 0.10 1.12 -3.88
CA LEU A 35 -1.15 1.56 -3.28
C LEU A 35 -1.34 3.08 -3.44
N ARG A 36 -2.44 3.48 -4.08
CA ARG A 36 -2.80 4.89 -4.24
C ARG A 36 -3.50 5.40 -3.00
N ILE A 37 -2.88 6.35 -2.29
CA ILE A 37 -3.48 7.00 -1.13
C ILE A 37 -4.32 8.19 -1.58
N ILE A 38 -5.59 8.17 -1.24
CA ILE A 38 -6.53 9.26 -1.48
C ILE A 38 -6.58 10.16 -0.22
N SER A 39 -6.55 11.47 -0.46
CA SER A 39 -6.63 12.51 0.56
C SER A 39 -5.36 12.78 1.39
N LYS A 40 -4.18 12.91 0.75
CA LYS A 40 -2.97 13.41 1.41
C LYS A 40 -3.19 14.75 2.13
N LYS A 41 -4.10 15.59 1.63
CA LYS A 41 -4.52 16.85 2.26
C LYS A 41 -4.96 16.66 3.71
N THR A 42 -5.69 15.58 4.03
CA THR A 42 -6.13 15.31 5.41
C THR A 42 -4.95 15.14 6.37
N LEU A 43 -3.88 14.45 5.95
CA LEU A 43 -2.67 14.33 6.78
C LEU A 43 -1.98 15.69 6.95
N ARG A 44 -1.95 16.48 5.87
CA ARG A 44 -1.33 17.81 5.88
C ARG A 44 -2.03 18.76 6.83
N ASP A 45 -3.35 18.87 6.70
CA ASP A 45 -4.15 19.73 7.55
C ASP A 45 -4.06 19.31 9.03
N PHE A 46 -3.85 18.01 9.30
CA PHE A 46 -3.62 17.51 10.65
C PHE A 46 -2.25 17.91 11.19
N TRP A 47 -1.16 17.66 10.45
CA TRP A 47 0.18 17.99 10.95
C TRP A 47 0.48 19.50 10.96
N GLU A 48 -0.29 20.32 10.24
CA GLU A 48 -0.23 21.78 10.36
C GLU A 48 -0.69 22.25 11.75
N LYS A 49 -1.63 21.52 12.38
CA LYS A 49 -2.11 21.76 13.75
C LYS A 49 -1.30 20.99 14.79
N HIS A 50 -0.81 19.81 14.42
CA HIS A 50 -0.05 18.88 15.27
C HIS A 50 1.32 18.62 14.63
N SER A 51 2.21 19.61 14.71
CA SER A 51 3.52 19.60 14.02
C SER A 51 4.41 18.41 14.39
N ASP A 52 4.25 17.91 15.62
CA ASP A 52 4.90 16.72 16.16
C ASP A 52 4.53 15.41 15.44
N SER A 53 3.43 15.39 14.67
CA SER A 53 3.01 14.23 13.86
C SER A 53 3.59 14.21 12.45
N LYS A 54 4.12 15.34 11.96
CA LYS A 54 4.47 15.55 10.54
C LYS A 54 5.41 14.48 10.00
N GLN A 55 6.52 14.23 10.69
CA GLN A 55 7.54 13.30 10.22
C GLN A 55 6.99 11.89 10.09
N GLN A 56 6.29 11.38 11.10
CA GLN A 56 5.77 10.02 11.07
C GLN A 56 4.62 9.86 10.06
N LEU A 57 3.78 10.88 9.87
CA LEU A 57 2.75 10.85 8.82
C LEU A 57 3.35 10.88 7.41
N LEU A 58 4.46 11.61 7.21
CA LEU A 58 5.20 11.58 5.95
C LEU A 58 5.85 10.22 5.70
N SER A 59 6.50 9.63 6.71
CA SER A 59 7.07 8.27 6.64
C SER A 59 5.99 7.25 6.29
N TRP A 60 4.88 7.25 7.05
CA TRP A 60 3.74 6.36 6.79
C TRP A 60 3.20 6.52 5.37
N TYR A 61 3.05 7.77 4.88
CA TYR A 61 2.56 8.01 3.52
C TYR A 61 3.52 7.44 2.48
N GLN A 62 4.83 7.68 2.64
CA GLN A 62 5.85 7.21 1.71
C GLN A 62 5.93 5.68 1.68
N GLU A 63 5.99 5.04 2.85
CA GLU A 63 6.01 3.58 3.02
C GLU A 63 4.74 2.95 2.42
N SER A 64 3.57 3.42 2.83
CA SER A 64 2.28 2.92 2.34
C SER A 64 2.09 3.14 0.85
N SER A 65 2.59 4.24 0.28
CA SER A 65 2.47 4.53 -1.15
C SER A 65 3.37 3.66 -2.03
N LYS A 66 4.34 2.95 -1.44
CA LYS A 66 5.27 2.07 -2.15
C LYS A 66 5.06 0.60 -1.80
N SER A 67 4.13 0.32 -0.89
CA SER A 67 3.84 -1.04 -0.48
C SER A 67 2.96 -1.75 -1.50
N ASN A 68 3.03 -3.08 -1.47
CA ASN A 68 2.14 -3.96 -2.23
C ASN A 68 1.36 -4.87 -1.27
N TRP A 69 0.65 -4.28 -0.31
CA TRP A 69 -0.18 -5.06 0.60
C TRP A 69 -1.32 -5.72 -0.16
N GLU A 70 -1.47 -7.03 0.02
CA GLU A 70 -2.58 -7.82 -0.53
C GLU A 70 -3.61 -8.14 0.56
N THR A 71 -3.14 -8.22 1.80
CA THR A 71 -3.96 -8.63 2.94
C THR A 71 -3.66 -7.78 4.19
N PRO A 72 -4.57 -7.78 5.18
CA PRO A 72 -4.28 -7.17 6.49
C PRO A 72 -3.05 -7.79 7.18
N ASN A 73 -2.73 -9.05 6.90
CA ASN A 73 -1.56 -9.72 7.48
C ASN A 73 -0.25 -9.12 6.98
N ASP A 74 -0.19 -8.65 5.73
CA ASP A 74 1.01 -8.01 5.20
C ASP A 74 1.28 -6.70 5.94
N ILE A 75 0.23 -5.95 6.23
CA ILE A 75 0.30 -4.73 7.04
C ILE A 75 0.76 -5.06 8.46
N LYS A 76 0.26 -6.15 9.06
CA LYS A 76 0.68 -6.56 10.41
C LYS A 76 2.15 -6.99 10.49
N LYS A 77 2.74 -7.50 9.41
CA LYS A 77 4.18 -7.81 9.35
C LYS A 77 5.02 -6.54 9.42
N GLU A 78 4.62 -5.49 8.71
CA GLU A 78 5.34 -4.21 8.66
C GLU A 78 5.00 -3.29 9.85
N TYR A 79 3.75 -3.31 10.31
CA TYR A 79 3.23 -2.56 11.44
C TYR A 79 2.58 -3.49 12.47
N PRO A 80 3.36 -4.16 13.33
CA PRO A 80 2.84 -5.09 14.33
C PRO A 80 1.87 -4.47 15.33
N SER A 81 1.94 -3.16 15.56
CA SER A 81 1.02 -2.44 16.45
C SER A 81 -0.27 -1.99 15.78
N ALA A 82 -0.40 -2.14 14.46
CA ALA A 82 -1.62 -1.80 13.74
C ALA A 82 -2.77 -2.72 14.16
N SER A 83 -3.98 -2.15 14.26
CA SER A 83 -5.20 -2.89 14.56
C SER A 83 -6.01 -3.09 13.29
N VAL A 84 -6.43 -4.33 13.04
CA VAL A 84 -7.31 -4.68 11.91
C VAL A 84 -8.76 -4.63 12.39
N LEU A 85 -9.58 -3.89 11.66
CA LEU A 85 -11.00 -3.73 11.91
C LEU A 85 -11.82 -4.37 10.77
N LEU A 86 -13.14 -4.41 10.95
CA LEU A 86 -14.06 -4.93 9.94
C LEU A 86 -14.00 -4.10 8.65
N LYS A 87 -14.40 -4.71 7.52
CA LYS A 87 -14.51 -4.04 6.21
C LYS A 87 -13.19 -3.42 5.71
N ASN A 88 -12.08 -4.13 5.91
CA ASN A 88 -10.73 -3.75 5.46
C ASN A 88 -10.28 -2.39 5.99
N ARG A 89 -10.58 -2.13 7.27
CA ARG A 89 -10.14 -0.93 7.96
C ARG A 89 -8.94 -1.24 8.83
N ILE A 90 -7.99 -0.32 8.85
CA ILE A 90 -6.76 -0.45 9.63
C ILE A 90 -6.57 0.80 10.46
N VAL A 91 -6.20 0.62 11.73
CA VAL A 91 -5.81 1.69 12.64
C VAL A 91 -4.31 1.64 12.86
N PHE A 92 -3.62 2.72 12.49
CA PHE A 92 -2.20 2.91 12.75
C PHE A 92 -1.99 3.82 13.96
N ASN A 93 -0.99 3.47 14.77
CA ASN A 93 -0.52 4.30 15.87
C ASN A 93 0.50 5.30 15.33
N ILE A 94 0.22 6.59 15.51
CA ILE A 94 1.09 7.68 15.07
C ILE A 94 1.62 8.43 16.30
N LYS A 95 2.87 8.88 16.20
CA LYS A 95 3.69 9.51 17.25
C LYS A 95 3.67 8.71 18.54
N GLY A 96 4.23 7.49 18.53
CA GLY A 96 4.33 6.66 19.72
C GLY A 96 2.99 6.45 20.44
N ASN A 97 1.94 6.15 19.67
CA ASN A 97 0.56 5.93 20.18
C ASN A 97 -0.22 7.19 20.62
N THR A 98 0.28 8.40 20.34
CA THR A 98 -0.44 9.65 20.65
C THR A 98 -1.68 9.86 19.76
N TYR A 99 -1.56 9.52 18.48
CA TYR A 99 -2.60 9.73 17.48
C TYR A 99 -3.03 8.42 16.81
N ARG A 100 -4.21 8.41 16.19
CA ARG A 100 -4.78 7.27 15.45
C ARG A 100 -5.10 7.67 14.03
N LEU A 101 -4.49 6.99 13.07
CA LEU A 101 -4.83 7.10 11.66
C LEU A 101 -5.69 5.90 11.28
N ILE A 102 -6.94 6.14 10.91
CA ILE A 102 -7.83 5.12 10.38
C ILE A 102 -7.84 5.23 8.86
N VAL A 103 -7.54 4.11 8.20
CA VAL A 103 -7.68 3.98 6.76
C VAL A 103 -8.60 2.84 6.40
N LYS A 104 -9.22 2.94 5.22
CA LYS A 104 -9.89 1.83 4.56
C LYS A 104 -9.09 1.45 3.33
N ILE A 105 -8.87 0.17 3.11
CA ILE A 105 -8.08 -0.34 1.99
C ILE A 105 -8.99 -1.15 1.08
N ASN A 106 -8.95 -0.86 -0.21
CA ASN A 106 -9.43 -1.76 -1.24
C ASN A 106 -8.20 -2.41 -1.88
N TYR A 107 -7.96 -3.67 -1.49
CA TYR A 107 -6.80 -4.45 -1.94
C TYR A 107 -6.88 -4.78 -3.43
N GLU A 108 -8.08 -5.04 -3.97
CA GLU A 108 -8.31 -5.33 -5.38
C GLU A 108 -7.97 -4.13 -6.27
N HIS A 109 -8.44 -2.93 -5.89
CA HIS A 109 -8.20 -1.70 -6.64
C HIS A 109 -6.92 -0.98 -6.24
N LYS A 110 -6.19 -1.48 -5.23
CA LYS A 110 -4.94 -0.90 -4.72
C LYS A 110 -5.11 0.57 -4.29
N ILE A 111 -6.19 0.85 -3.55
CA ILE A 111 -6.51 2.19 -3.05
C ILE A 111 -6.60 2.20 -1.53
N ILE A 112 -6.01 3.24 -0.91
CA ILE A 112 -6.15 3.54 0.51
C ILE A 112 -6.93 4.85 0.65
N TRP A 113 -8.04 4.84 1.39
CA TRP A 113 -8.75 6.05 1.80
C TRP A 113 -8.45 6.37 3.26
N ILE A 114 -8.03 7.61 3.51
CA ILE A 114 -7.97 8.13 4.88
C ILE A 114 -9.41 8.37 5.36
N ARG A 115 -9.79 7.71 6.45
CA ARG A 115 -11.11 7.87 7.08
C ARG A 115 -11.07 8.86 8.23
N PHE A 116 -9.96 8.87 8.98
CA PHE A 116 -9.81 9.71 10.16
C PHE A 116 -8.35 9.81 10.58
N ILE A 117 -7.97 10.97 11.12
CA ILE A 117 -6.74 11.17 11.89
C ILE A 117 -7.09 12.06 13.09
N GLY A 118 -6.66 11.68 14.28
CA GLY A 118 -6.96 12.41 15.50
C GLY A 118 -6.23 11.90 16.73
N THR A 119 -6.41 12.59 17.83
CA THR A 119 -5.97 12.19 19.17
C THR A 119 -6.67 10.90 19.62
N HIS A 120 -6.10 10.24 20.62
CA HIS A 120 -6.75 9.10 21.26
C HIS A 120 -8.14 9.45 21.81
N SER A 121 -8.31 10.64 22.39
CA SER A 121 -9.59 11.12 22.91
C SER A 121 -10.64 11.35 21.82
N GLU A 122 -10.25 11.85 20.65
CA GLU A 122 -11.16 11.98 19.49
C GLU A 122 -11.50 10.62 18.90
N TYR A 123 -10.53 9.71 18.83
CA TYR A 123 -10.75 8.33 18.39
C TYR A 123 -11.78 7.61 19.27
N ASN A 124 -11.73 7.79 20.58
CA ASN A 124 -12.68 7.16 21.51
C ASN A 124 -14.13 7.66 21.36
N LYS A 125 -14.34 8.80 20.68
CA LYS A 125 -15.68 9.38 20.44
C LYS A 125 -16.33 8.88 19.15
N ILE A 126 -15.61 8.12 18.33
CA ILE A 126 -16.11 7.65 17.03
C ILE A 126 -16.24 6.13 16.98
N ASP A 127 -17.16 5.63 16.16
CA ASP A 127 -17.21 4.22 15.80
C ASP A 127 -16.29 3.95 14.60
N ALA A 128 -15.08 3.48 14.88
CA ALA A 128 -14.05 3.22 13.87
C ALA A 128 -14.49 2.24 12.77
N ASN A 129 -15.48 1.37 13.02
CA ASN A 129 -16.00 0.42 12.03
C ASN A 129 -16.99 1.07 11.04
N LYS A 130 -17.57 2.23 11.40
CA LYS A 130 -18.63 2.88 10.62
C LYS A 130 -18.19 4.14 9.88
N ILE A 131 -17.16 4.84 10.35
CA ILE A 131 -16.80 6.18 9.83
C ILE A 131 -16.20 6.25 8.45
#